data_AF-A0A9D9NB37-F1
#
_entry.id   AF-A0A9D9NB37-F1
#
_cell.length_a   1.000
_cell.length_b   1.000
_cell.length_c   1.000
_cell.angle_alpha   90.00
_cell.angle_beta   90.00
_cell.angle_gamma   90.00
#
_symmetry.space_group_name_H-M   'P 1'
#
loop_
_entity.id
_entity.type
_entity.pdbx_description
1 polymer ?
#
loop_
_entity_poly.entity_id
_entity_poly.type
_entity_poly.pdbx_seq_one_letter_code
_entity_poly.pdbx_strand_id
1 'polypeptide(L)'
;MKNTFVVRTALCLAATVAISGCHKHEMKSCPPETAGEISRVCFRLNTPAEEGTKGSVPGSDTTIKDINIFAYSKGMLEGEIYVNDSESAEMEMTAGKTYTFYVLVNTGDIDAPEKESDMQTYRYSLGSLQDFTDRGIPMSAVKTAGIKKAEEQVELLLSRLIARINLRLDTRALPGFRVTSARLVNSPADVTPFISASMATSVMSGDSATDEDLKLLNSGKTASFHMLENCQGVLLPSNNDQWEKIPENIPDGKEKLCTYVEVSAELDGSVGLEGPVTYRFYLGQDETSDFNVFRNTENDITLITTEDGLDKVSWKIDNSMLTSISVPVIAVGTDGYIFYTGSNGKFIPVKAGSEDWNCVAWGSGKYVAAGNKGAIACSTDGIRWRSVNAGSGNWKSVVAGKDMFVAAGEGGWIGYSYNGTDWQTMKINSSDWNSIAYGSGKFVVTGKSGNYYGSLGYSTDAIHWTVSSNTKYQYIQNSVIYGNGMFVATGKRSGYTGTSGCSPDGISWEMNTRTGSVEHTSTGFGNGTFITAGRNEFLTSADGKNWTSIGKAPATDCKCIAYGNGIFVAVGSLSSGSVICYSSDTKHWVKASDNIEGIGINGICTMQ
;
A
#
# COMPACT_ATOMS: atom_id res chain seq x y z
N MET A 1 39.62 -14.93 -35.82
CA MET A 1 39.41 -16.32 -35.33
C MET A 1 38.44 -16.99 -36.29
N LYS A 2 38.62 -18.28 -36.56
CA LYS A 2 37.93 -18.99 -37.65
C LYS A 2 36.40 -19.00 -37.42
N ASN A 3 35.65 -18.34 -38.30
CA ASN A 3 34.20 -18.49 -38.38
C ASN A 3 33.88 -19.93 -38.77
N THR A 4 33.11 -20.62 -37.94
CA THR A 4 32.63 -21.97 -38.24
C THR A 4 31.26 -21.82 -38.90
N PHE A 5 31.23 -21.80 -40.24
CA PHE A 5 29.98 -21.89 -41.00
C PHE A 5 29.51 -23.35 -40.98
N VAL A 6 28.35 -23.62 -40.39
CA VAL A 6 27.67 -24.91 -40.55
C VAL A 6 26.57 -24.69 -41.57
N VAL A 7 26.86 -24.94 -42.84
CA VAL A 7 25.86 -25.04 -43.90
C VAL A 7 25.39 -26.49 -43.93
N ARG A 8 24.15 -26.79 -43.52
CA ARG A 8 23.55 -28.11 -43.71
C ARG A 8 22.97 -28.20 -45.11
N THR A 9 23.77 -28.66 -46.07
CA THR A 9 23.29 -28.94 -47.44
C THR A 9 22.66 -30.32 -47.49
N ALA A 10 21.37 -30.43 -47.84
CA ALA A 10 20.77 -31.70 -48.22
C ALA A 10 21.28 -32.13 -49.61
N LEU A 11 22.31 -33.00 -49.65
CA LEU A 11 22.81 -33.58 -50.90
C LEU A 11 21.90 -34.75 -51.34
N CYS A 12 21.19 -34.57 -52.45
CA CYS A 12 20.71 -35.69 -53.27
C CYS A 12 21.89 -36.23 -54.11
N LEU A 13 22.49 -37.35 -53.68
CA LEU A 13 23.56 -38.02 -54.41
C LEU A 13 22.98 -38.88 -55.55
N ALA A 14 23.26 -38.52 -56.81
CA ALA A 14 23.05 -39.41 -57.96
C ALA A 14 24.28 -40.33 -58.13
N ALA A 15 24.13 -41.61 -57.80
CA ALA A 15 25.16 -42.63 -58.01
C ALA A 15 25.06 -43.22 -59.42
N THR A 16 26.17 -43.18 -60.18
CA THR A 16 26.36 -43.94 -61.43
C THR A 16 27.20 -45.18 -61.14
N VAL A 17 26.68 -46.37 -61.42
CA VAL A 17 27.45 -47.63 -61.52
C VAL A 17 26.99 -48.38 -62.77
N ALA A 18 27.96 -48.89 -63.53
CA ALA A 18 27.81 -49.49 -64.84
C ALA A 18 27.65 -51.03 -64.81
N ILE A 19 26.71 -51.49 -65.64
CA ILE A 19 26.61 -52.76 -66.42
C ILE A 19 26.39 -54.10 -65.67
N SER A 20 25.17 -54.66 -65.79
CA SER A 20 24.87 -55.82 -66.67
C SER A 20 23.44 -56.34 -66.46
N GLY A 21 22.69 -56.61 -67.55
CA GLY A 21 21.40 -57.34 -67.50
C GLY A 21 20.25 -56.68 -68.25
N CYS A 22 19.95 -57.15 -69.47
CA CYS A 22 18.83 -56.75 -70.32
C CYS A 22 17.45 -56.93 -69.64
N HIS A 23 16.58 -55.90 -69.69
CA HIS A 23 15.27 -55.94 -70.38
C HIS A 23 14.62 -54.55 -70.43
N LYS A 24 14.00 -54.24 -71.57
CA LYS A 24 13.46 -52.94 -71.98
C LYS A 24 12.27 -52.48 -71.13
N HIS A 25 12.33 -51.27 -70.60
CA HIS A 25 11.17 -50.37 -70.52
C HIS A 25 11.63 -48.96 -70.91
N GLU A 26 11.01 -48.40 -71.95
CA GLU A 26 11.27 -47.04 -72.42
C GLU A 26 10.90 -46.03 -71.32
N MET A 27 11.91 -45.40 -70.73
CA MET A 27 11.73 -44.13 -70.00
C MET A 27 11.56 -43.02 -71.03
N LYS A 28 10.40 -42.37 -71.02
CA LYS A 28 10.27 -41.02 -71.58
C LYS A 28 11.31 -40.14 -70.90
N SER A 29 12.22 -39.57 -71.68
CA SER A 29 13.16 -38.56 -71.21
C SER A 29 12.39 -37.38 -70.62
N CYS A 30 12.47 -37.18 -69.30
CA CYS A 30 12.24 -35.85 -68.74
C CYS A 30 13.29 -34.90 -69.37
N PRO A 31 12.90 -33.69 -69.79
CA PRO A 31 13.87 -32.66 -70.14
C PRO A 31 14.75 -32.39 -68.91
N PRO A 32 16.03 -32.01 -69.08
CA PRO A 32 16.83 -31.57 -67.95
C PRO A 32 16.17 -30.34 -67.32
N GLU A 33 15.78 -30.43 -66.05
CA GLU A 33 15.54 -29.23 -65.25
C GLU A 33 16.85 -28.44 -65.27
N THR A 34 16.79 -27.24 -65.82
CA THR A 34 17.90 -26.29 -65.79
C THR A 34 18.17 -25.99 -64.32
N ALA A 35 19.37 -26.33 -63.83
CA ALA A 35 19.82 -25.91 -62.52
C ALA A 35 19.71 -24.38 -62.47
N GLY A 36 18.81 -23.86 -61.62
CA GLY A 36 18.61 -22.42 -61.49
C GLY A 36 19.89 -21.75 -61.02
N GLU A 37 20.21 -20.58 -61.57
CA GLU A 37 21.39 -19.82 -61.15
C GLU A 37 21.28 -19.42 -59.68
N ILE A 38 22.42 -19.47 -58.97
CA ILE A 38 22.53 -19.14 -57.55
C ILE A 38 22.83 -17.64 -57.41
N SER A 39 22.16 -16.97 -56.47
CA SER A 39 22.41 -15.58 -56.06
C SER A 39 22.78 -15.52 -54.59
N ARG A 40 23.68 -14.62 -54.22
CA ARG A 40 24.06 -14.35 -52.82
C ARG A 40 23.13 -13.26 -52.27
N VAL A 41 22.40 -13.58 -51.21
CA VAL A 41 21.44 -12.69 -50.56
C VAL A 41 22.02 -12.23 -49.23
N CYS A 42 22.11 -10.91 -49.03
CA CYS A 42 22.55 -10.30 -47.78
C CYS A 42 21.33 -9.78 -47.00
N PHE A 43 21.19 -10.22 -45.76
CA PHE A 43 20.10 -9.81 -44.89
C PHE A 43 20.55 -8.66 -43.98
N ARG A 44 19.84 -7.54 -44.06
CA ARG A 44 20.03 -6.40 -43.17
C ARG A 44 18.91 -6.36 -42.15
N LEU A 45 19.28 -6.52 -40.89
CA LEU A 45 18.36 -6.56 -39.76
C LEU A 45 18.21 -5.15 -39.18
N ASN A 46 16.98 -4.66 -39.14
CA ASN A 46 16.65 -3.36 -38.56
C ASN A 46 15.91 -3.59 -37.23
N THR A 47 16.57 -3.27 -36.12
CA THR A 47 15.99 -3.38 -34.78
C THR A 47 15.07 -2.19 -34.47
N PRO A 48 14.05 -2.36 -33.62
CA PRO A 48 13.28 -1.23 -33.12
C PRO A 48 14.17 -0.23 -32.37
N ALA A 49 13.83 1.06 -32.41
CA ALA A 49 14.57 2.10 -31.70
C ALA A 49 14.60 1.86 -30.17
N GLU A 50 15.64 2.39 -29.49
CA GLU A 50 15.66 2.48 -28.03
C GLU A 50 14.79 3.65 -27.55
N GLU A 51 13.79 3.38 -26.72
CA GLU A 51 13.14 4.40 -25.90
C GLU A 51 13.64 4.27 -24.46
N GLY A 52 14.49 5.22 -24.07
CA GLY A 52 15.38 5.12 -22.93
C GLY A 52 14.68 4.99 -21.58
N THR A 53 14.92 3.86 -20.90
CA THR A 53 15.31 3.74 -19.48
C THR A 53 15.78 2.30 -19.26
N LYS A 54 16.88 2.10 -18.53
CA LYS A 54 17.44 0.76 -18.25
C LYS A 54 16.47 -0.03 -17.35
N GLY A 55 16.02 -1.20 -17.79
CA GLY A 55 15.33 -2.16 -16.94
C GLY A 55 16.29 -3.09 -16.18
N SER A 56 15.72 -4.06 -15.46
CA SER A 56 16.43 -5.07 -14.65
C SER A 56 17.39 -5.98 -15.44
N VAL A 57 17.19 -6.11 -16.75
CA VAL A 57 18.04 -6.90 -17.67
C VAL A 57 19.24 -6.06 -18.12
N PRO A 58 20.49 -6.46 -17.81
CA PRO A 58 21.68 -5.75 -18.24
C PRO A 58 21.92 -5.91 -19.75
N GLY A 59 21.56 -4.91 -20.56
CA GLY A 59 21.84 -4.89 -22.00
C GLY A 59 21.04 -3.82 -22.74
N SER A 60 21.44 -3.50 -23.97
CA SER A 60 20.59 -2.73 -24.88
C SER A 60 19.54 -3.66 -25.49
N ASP A 61 18.26 -3.26 -25.46
CA ASP A 61 17.12 -3.96 -26.08
C ASP A 61 17.20 -4.06 -27.61
N THR A 62 18.33 -3.66 -28.20
CA THR A 62 18.63 -3.68 -29.65
C THR A 62 19.79 -4.60 -30.02
N THR A 63 20.44 -5.23 -29.04
CA THR A 63 21.61 -6.08 -29.29
C THR A 63 21.22 -7.33 -30.07
N ILE A 64 21.97 -7.67 -31.12
CA ILE A 64 21.85 -8.92 -31.89
C ILE A 64 23.07 -9.80 -31.55
N LYS A 65 22.84 -10.96 -30.94
CA LYS A 65 23.89 -11.95 -30.61
C LYS A 65 23.83 -13.16 -31.52
N ASP A 66 22.63 -13.66 -31.86
CA ASP A 66 22.48 -14.77 -32.79
C ASP A 66 21.32 -14.53 -33.77
N ILE A 67 21.39 -15.13 -34.96
CA ILE A 67 20.43 -14.97 -36.04
C ILE A 67 20.12 -16.35 -36.63
N ASN A 68 18.84 -16.67 -36.73
CA ASN A 68 18.29 -17.75 -37.54
C ASN A 68 17.49 -17.16 -38.70
N ILE A 69 17.73 -17.63 -39.93
CA ILE A 69 16.92 -17.28 -41.11
C ILE A 69 16.52 -18.55 -41.83
N PHE A 70 15.22 -18.70 -42.07
CA PHE A 70 14.62 -19.85 -42.74
C PHE A 70 13.88 -19.39 -43.99
N ALA A 71 14.21 -19.98 -45.13
CA ALA A 71 13.66 -19.62 -46.43
C ALA A 71 12.75 -20.73 -46.96
N TYR A 72 11.47 -20.41 -47.12
CA TYR A 72 10.47 -21.34 -47.66
C TYR A 72 10.07 -20.94 -49.08
N SER A 73 9.94 -21.91 -49.97
CA SER A 73 9.32 -21.73 -51.29
C SER A 73 8.29 -22.81 -51.54
N LYS A 74 7.12 -22.43 -52.06
CA LYS A 74 5.98 -23.33 -52.31
C LYS A 74 5.62 -24.18 -51.07
N GLY A 75 5.74 -23.62 -49.87
CA GLY A 75 5.39 -24.28 -48.60
C GLY A 75 6.45 -25.23 -48.02
N MET A 76 7.63 -25.34 -48.65
CA MET A 76 8.72 -26.23 -48.21
C MET A 76 10.00 -25.44 -47.91
N LEU A 77 10.73 -25.88 -46.88
CA LEU A 77 12.04 -25.32 -46.54
C LEU A 77 13.02 -25.58 -47.68
N GLU A 78 13.61 -24.52 -48.23
CA GLU A 78 14.64 -24.61 -49.29
C GLU A 78 16.01 -24.07 -48.83
N GLY A 79 16.08 -23.37 -47.70
CA GLY A 79 17.34 -22.90 -47.12
C GLY A 79 17.22 -22.47 -45.67
N GLU A 80 18.27 -22.66 -44.89
CA GLU A 80 18.37 -22.22 -43.50
C GLU A 80 19.80 -21.77 -43.20
N ILE A 81 19.94 -20.82 -42.27
CA ILE A 81 21.23 -20.42 -41.73
C ILE A 81 21.09 -20.01 -40.27
N TYR A 82 22.07 -20.43 -39.48
CA TYR A 82 22.33 -19.94 -38.14
C TYR A 82 23.67 -19.19 -38.12
N VAL A 83 23.67 -17.99 -37.56
CA VAL A 83 24.88 -17.18 -37.39
C VAL A 83 24.94 -16.71 -35.94
N ASN A 84 26.10 -16.88 -35.31
CA ASN A 84 26.38 -16.38 -33.97
C ASN A 84 27.39 -15.23 -34.01
N ASP A 85 27.27 -14.29 -33.09
CA ASP A 85 28.10 -13.10 -32.94
C ASP A 85 28.23 -12.26 -34.23
N SER A 86 27.10 -12.05 -34.92
CA SER A 86 27.02 -11.27 -36.16
C SER A 86 25.74 -10.44 -36.23
N GLU A 87 25.84 -9.22 -36.75
CA GLU A 87 24.70 -8.33 -37.03
C GLU A 87 24.12 -8.49 -38.45
N SER A 88 24.71 -9.39 -39.24
CA SER A 88 24.26 -9.69 -40.60
C SER A 88 24.34 -11.18 -40.89
N ALA A 89 23.52 -11.63 -41.82
CA ALA A 89 23.54 -12.99 -42.33
C ALA A 89 23.50 -12.98 -43.86
N GLU A 90 24.06 -14.01 -44.46
CA GLU A 90 24.08 -14.17 -45.91
C GLU A 90 23.71 -15.61 -46.27
N MET A 91 22.94 -15.78 -47.33
CA MET A 91 22.51 -17.10 -47.81
C MET A 91 22.60 -17.17 -49.33
N GLU A 92 23.04 -18.30 -49.85
CA GLU A 92 22.97 -18.60 -51.28
C GLU A 92 21.60 -19.17 -51.63
N MET A 93 20.95 -18.60 -52.66
CA MET A 93 19.57 -18.91 -53.02
C MET A 93 19.39 -19.05 -54.53
N THR A 94 18.41 -19.85 -54.95
CA THR A 94 18.09 -19.96 -56.39
C THR A 94 17.40 -18.68 -56.86
N ALA A 95 17.98 -18.00 -57.84
CA ALA A 95 17.42 -16.80 -58.47
C ALA A 95 16.17 -17.13 -59.30
N GLY A 96 15.28 -16.15 -59.44
CA GLY A 96 14.00 -16.28 -60.15
C GLY A 96 12.89 -16.95 -59.33
N LYS A 97 13.15 -17.33 -58.07
CA LYS A 97 12.15 -17.83 -57.13
C LYS A 97 11.72 -16.78 -56.13
N THR A 98 10.51 -16.93 -55.59
CA THR A 98 10.01 -16.19 -54.44
C THR A 98 10.15 -17.05 -53.19
N TYR A 99 10.62 -16.44 -52.11
CA TYR A 99 10.74 -17.06 -50.81
C TYR A 99 10.04 -16.25 -49.73
N THR A 100 9.51 -16.94 -48.73
CA THR A 100 9.13 -16.35 -47.44
C THR A 100 10.25 -16.62 -46.45
N PHE A 101 10.81 -15.55 -45.89
CA PHE A 101 11.84 -15.58 -44.87
C PHE A 101 11.20 -15.46 -43.49
N TYR A 102 11.50 -16.42 -42.62
CA TYR A 102 11.19 -16.38 -41.19
C TYR A 102 12.49 -16.18 -40.43
N VAL A 103 12.52 -15.19 -39.55
CA VAL A 103 13.74 -14.73 -38.89
C VAL A 103 13.53 -14.75 -37.39
N LEU A 104 14.47 -15.35 -36.66
CA LEU A 104 14.53 -15.31 -35.20
C LEU A 104 15.91 -14.84 -34.78
N VAL A 105 15.94 -13.94 -33.81
CA VAL A 105 17.17 -13.34 -33.29
C VAL A 105 17.20 -13.50 -31.78
N ASN A 106 18.37 -13.80 -31.22
CA ASN A 106 18.62 -14.04 -29.80
C ASN A 106 17.79 -15.20 -29.24
N THR A 107 17.66 -16.26 -30.01
CA THR A 107 16.88 -17.46 -29.64
C THR A 107 17.73 -18.71 -29.53
N GLY A 108 19.03 -18.62 -29.82
CA GLY A 108 19.88 -19.79 -30.04
C GLY A 108 19.58 -20.50 -31.36
N ASP A 109 20.34 -21.54 -31.66
CA ASP A 109 20.19 -22.37 -32.86
C ASP A 109 18.86 -23.13 -32.84
N ILE A 110 18.08 -23.03 -33.92
CA ILE A 110 16.75 -23.62 -34.04
C ILE A 110 16.71 -24.53 -35.27
N ASP A 111 16.32 -25.78 -35.08
CA ASP A 111 16.03 -26.69 -36.18
C ASP A 111 14.68 -26.30 -36.82
N ALA A 112 14.71 -25.92 -38.10
CA ALA A 112 13.53 -25.47 -38.83
C ALA A 112 12.57 -26.61 -39.18
N PRO A 113 11.25 -26.44 -39.02
CA PRO A 113 10.28 -27.39 -39.57
C PRO A 113 10.38 -27.46 -41.10
N GLU A 114 10.24 -28.66 -41.69
CA GLU A 114 10.31 -28.81 -43.15
C GLU A 114 9.18 -28.06 -43.88
N LYS A 115 8.00 -27.94 -43.25
CA LYS A 115 6.81 -27.29 -43.82
C LYS A 115 6.63 -25.87 -43.29
N GLU A 116 6.31 -24.95 -44.20
CA GLU A 116 6.04 -23.55 -43.85
C GLU A 116 4.86 -23.41 -42.88
N SER A 117 3.83 -24.27 -42.99
CA SER A 117 2.68 -24.30 -42.08
C SER A 117 3.07 -24.55 -40.63
N ASP A 118 4.09 -25.38 -40.42
CA ASP A 118 4.57 -25.74 -39.08
C ASP A 118 5.43 -24.59 -38.53
N MET A 119 6.18 -23.90 -39.40
CA MET A 119 6.93 -22.71 -39.01
C MET A 119 6.05 -21.51 -38.66
N GLN A 120 4.93 -21.33 -39.37
CA GLN A 120 3.94 -20.29 -39.06
C GLN A 120 3.38 -20.41 -37.64
N THR A 121 3.26 -21.64 -37.14
CA THR A 121 2.72 -21.95 -35.81
C THR A 121 3.79 -22.33 -34.78
N TYR A 122 5.07 -22.18 -35.14
CA TYR A 122 6.21 -22.49 -34.29
C TYR A 122 6.11 -21.72 -32.96
N ARG A 123 6.49 -22.39 -31.87
CA ARG A 123 6.56 -21.80 -30.53
C ARG A 123 8.00 -21.76 -30.06
N TYR A 124 8.45 -20.57 -29.72
CA TYR A 124 9.70 -20.36 -29.01
C TYR A 124 9.44 -20.57 -27.51
N SER A 125 10.21 -21.46 -26.89
CA SER A 125 10.17 -21.69 -25.44
C SER A 125 11.34 -20.99 -24.77
N LEU A 126 11.05 -20.20 -23.75
CA LEU A 126 12.04 -19.54 -22.91
C LEU A 126 12.41 -20.46 -21.74
N GLY A 127 13.69 -20.77 -21.61
CA GLY A 127 14.17 -21.64 -20.52
C GLY A 127 14.19 -20.87 -19.20
N SER A 128 14.75 -19.66 -19.23
CA SER A 128 14.76 -18.76 -18.07
C SER A 128 14.83 -17.29 -18.49
N LEU A 129 14.48 -16.37 -17.59
CA LEU A 129 14.66 -14.94 -17.84
C LEU A 129 16.14 -14.52 -17.89
N GLN A 130 17.05 -15.35 -17.36
CA GLN A 130 18.49 -15.15 -17.51
C GLN A 130 18.89 -15.16 -18.99
N ASP A 131 18.13 -15.85 -19.86
CA ASP A 131 18.38 -15.90 -21.29
C ASP A 131 18.31 -14.50 -21.93
N PHE A 132 17.50 -13.58 -21.40
CA PHE A 132 17.45 -12.19 -21.88
C PHE A 132 18.77 -11.45 -21.64
N THR A 133 19.45 -11.75 -20.54
CA THR A 133 20.77 -11.19 -20.24
C THR A 133 21.86 -11.88 -21.08
N ASP A 134 21.81 -13.21 -21.10
CA ASP A 134 22.86 -14.04 -21.70
C ASP A 134 22.85 -13.98 -23.23
N ARG A 135 21.67 -13.98 -23.85
CA ARG A 135 21.47 -14.01 -25.32
C ARG A 135 20.92 -12.71 -25.90
N GLY A 136 20.38 -11.82 -25.08
CA GLY A 136 19.71 -10.61 -25.54
C GLY A 136 18.20 -10.81 -25.72
N ILE A 137 17.50 -9.75 -26.13
CA ILE A 137 16.04 -9.76 -26.25
C ILE A 137 15.63 -10.52 -27.52
N PRO A 138 14.74 -11.53 -27.43
CA PRO A 138 14.30 -12.27 -28.60
C PRO A 138 13.44 -11.40 -29.53
N MET A 139 13.72 -11.49 -30.83
CA MET A 139 13.04 -10.73 -31.88
C MET A 139 12.68 -11.62 -33.07
N SER A 140 11.68 -11.22 -33.85
CA SER A 140 11.30 -11.92 -35.07
C SER A 140 11.00 -10.98 -36.23
N ALA A 141 11.05 -11.52 -37.45
CA ALA A 141 10.52 -10.90 -38.66
C ALA A 141 10.00 -11.96 -39.64
N VAL A 142 9.03 -11.57 -40.48
CA VAL A 142 8.60 -12.34 -41.65
C VAL A 142 8.63 -11.44 -42.87
N LYS A 143 9.24 -11.92 -43.96
CA LYS A 143 9.32 -11.16 -45.22
C LYS A 143 9.23 -12.08 -46.43
N THR A 144 8.32 -11.79 -47.35
CA THR A 144 8.31 -12.42 -48.68
C THR A 144 9.08 -11.55 -49.67
N ALA A 145 10.03 -12.14 -50.39
CA ALA A 145 10.78 -11.46 -51.45
C ALA A 145 11.12 -12.41 -52.61
N GLY A 146 11.15 -11.86 -53.83
CA GLY A 146 11.60 -12.57 -55.02
C GLY A 146 13.08 -12.32 -55.25
N ILE A 147 13.87 -13.39 -55.43
CA ILE A 147 15.32 -13.29 -55.58
C ILE A 147 15.69 -13.07 -57.05
N LYS A 148 16.41 -11.98 -57.34
CA LYS A 148 16.87 -11.60 -58.67
C LYS A 148 18.30 -12.04 -58.92
N LYS A 149 18.69 -11.98 -60.19
CA LYS A 149 20.03 -12.33 -60.67
C LYS A 149 21.01 -11.16 -60.45
N ALA A 150 21.51 -11.00 -59.22
CA ALA A 150 22.62 -10.13 -58.77
C ALA A 150 22.68 -10.18 -57.22
N GLU A 151 23.77 -9.72 -56.59
CA GLU A 151 23.80 -9.51 -55.13
C GLU A 151 22.59 -8.68 -54.69
N GLU A 152 21.75 -9.26 -53.83
CA GLU A 152 20.49 -8.68 -53.41
C GLU A 152 20.47 -8.46 -51.90
N GLN A 153 20.03 -7.28 -51.47
CA GLN A 153 19.84 -6.96 -50.06
C GLN A 153 18.36 -7.11 -49.71
N VAL A 154 18.09 -7.91 -48.67
CA VAL A 154 16.75 -8.05 -48.09
C VAL A 154 16.73 -7.37 -46.73
N GLU A 155 15.93 -6.31 -46.62
CA GLU A 155 15.73 -5.60 -45.35
C GLU A 155 14.63 -6.29 -44.52
N LEU A 156 14.97 -6.56 -43.26
CA LEU A 156 14.12 -7.24 -42.30
C LEU A 156 13.83 -6.30 -41.13
N LEU A 157 12.56 -5.96 -40.94
CA LEU A 157 12.10 -5.15 -39.81
C LEU A 157 11.80 -6.08 -38.64
N LEU A 158 12.65 -6.06 -37.62
CA LEU A 158 12.49 -6.90 -36.44
C LEU A 158 11.45 -6.32 -35.49
N SER A 159 10.73 -7.21 -34.80
CA SER A 159 9.85 -6.86 -33.68
C SER A 159 10.25 -7.68 -32.46
N ARG A 160 10.32 -7.04 -31.29
CA ARG A 160 10.56 -7.75 -30.02
C ARG A 160 9.43 -8.73 -29.75
N LEU A 161 9.76 -9.87 -29.15
CA LEU A 161 8.79 -10.85 -28.67
C LEU A 161 8.32 -10.57 -27.23
N ILE A 162 8.91 -9.58 -26.58
CA ILE A 162 8.65 -9.19 -25.19
C ILE A 162 7.82 -7.92 -25.08
N ALA A 163 7.21 -7.70 -23.92
CA ALA A 163 6.67 -6.42 -23.47
C ALA A 163 7.51 -5.90 -22.30
N ARG A 164 7.59 -4.56 -22.17
CA ARG A 164 8.15 -3.86 -21.01
C ARG A 164 7.02 -3.39 -20.10
N ILE A 165 7.11 -3.69 -18.80
CA ILE A 165 6.16 -3.31 -17.77
C ILE A 165 6.83 -2.31 -16.83
N ASN A 166 6.39 -1.06 -16.89
CA ASN A 166 6.92 0.04 -16.09
C ASN A 166 6.04 0.23 -14.86
N LEU A 167 6.54 -0.11 -13.67
CA LEU A 167 5.80 0.00 -12.42
C LEU A 167 6.23 1.25 -11.64
N ARG A 168 5.24 2.01 -11.19
CA ARG A 168 5.39 3.10 -10.22
C ARG A 168 4.42 2.90 -9.07
N LEU A 169 4.79 3.35 -7.86
CA LEU A 169 3.90 3.36 -6.71
C LEU A 169 3.60 4.80 -6.26
N ASP A 170 2.34 5.06 -5.93
CA ASP A 170 1.88 6.24 -5.21
C ASP A 170 1.44 5.84 -3.80
N THR A 171 2.33 6.06 -2.84
CA THR A 171 2.16 5.65 -1.44
C THR A 171 1.82 6.80 -0.50
N ARG A 172 1.46 7.98 -1.05
CA ARG A 172 1.26 9.20 -0.24
C ARG A 172 0.16 9.06 0.83
N ALA A 173 -0.83 8.21 0.59
CA ALA A 173 -1.90 7.93 1.55
C ALA A 173 -1.52 6.88 2.60
N LEU A 174 -0.36 6.21 2.48
CA LEU A 174 0.15 5.26 3.47
C LEU A 174 1.59 5.63 3.87
N PRO A 175 1.79 6.66 4.72
CA PRO A 175 3.08 6.93 5.32
C PRO A 175 3.68 5.67 5.96
N GLY A 176 4.99 5.48 5.85
CA GLY A 176 5.66 4.29 6.39
C GLY A 176 5.55 3.03 5.54
N PHE A 177 4.88 3.10 4.38
CA PHE A 177 4.82 2.01 3.41
C PHE A 177 6.16 1.85 2.68
N ARG A 178 6.81 0.70 2.88
CA ARG A 178 8.10 0.37 2.26
C ARG A 178 8.00 -0.91 1.44
N VAL A 179 8.20 -0.81 0.13
CA VAL A 179 8.26 -1.96 -0.77
C VAL A 179 9.47 -2.82 -0.45
N THR A 180 9.25 -4.12 -0.26
CA THR A 180 10.27 -5.13 0.02
C THR A 180 10.48 -6.09 -1.14
N SER A 181 9.48 -6.24 -2.02
CA SER A 181 9.57 -7.05 -3.24
C SER A 181 8.55 -6.57 -4.26
N ALA A 182 8.89 -6.63 -5.55
CA ALA A 182 7.96 -6.50 -6.65
C ALA A 182 8.34 -7.51 -7.74
N ARG A 183 7.38 -8.24 -8.32
CA ARG A 183 7.66 -9.22 -9.37
C ARG A 183 6.46 -9.48 -10.28
N LEU A 184 6.76 -9.93 -11.50
CA LEU A 184 5.80 -10.55 -12.39
C LEU A 184 5.58 -12.01 -11.98
N VAL A 185 4.34 -12.46 -12.01
CA VAL A 185 3.94 -13.83 -11.70
C VAL A 185 3.09 -14.37 -12.85
N ASN A 186 3.17 -15.68 -13.09
CA ASN A 186 2.65 -16.33 -14.29
C ASN A 186 3.21 -15.69 -15.57
N SER A 187 4.53 -15.44 -15.61
CA SER A 187 5.19 -14.91 -16.81
C SER A 187 5.22 -16.00 -17.89
N PRO A 188 4.97 -15.70 -19.17
CA PRO A 188 4.91 -16.71 -20.23
C PRO A 188 6.26 -17.39 -20.41
N ALA A 189 6.24 -18.72 -20.49
CA ALA A 189 7.41 -19.52 -20.82
C ALA A 189 7.48 -19.86 -22.32
N ASP A 190 6.49 -19.44 -23.12
CA ASP A 190 6.46 -19.68 -24.56
C ASP A 190 5.71 -18.57 -25.32
N VAL A 191 6.04 -18.42 -26.61
CA VAL A 191 5.40 -17.46 -27.52
C VAL A 191 5.44 -17.96 -28.97
N THR A 192 4.44 -17.59 -29.77
CA THR A 192 4.45 -17.78 -31.24
C THR A 192 5.16 -16.60 -31.90
N PRO A 193 6.38 -16.73 -32.46
CA PRO A 193 7.14 -15.57 -32.91
C PRO A 193 6.55 -14.85 -34.13
N PHE A 194 5.75 -15.54 -34.94
CA PHE A 194 5.27 -15.05 -36.23
C PHE A 194 3.75 -14.81 -36.29
N ILE A 195 3.05 -15.12 -35.21
CA ILE A 195 1.62 -14.83 -35.02
C ILE A 195 1.52 -13.89 -33.82
N SER A 196 1.01 -12.68 -34.07
CA SER A 196 0.69 -11.70 -33.02
C SER A 196 -0.45 -12.17 -32.14
N ALA A 197 -0.58 -11.61 -30.94
CA ALA A 197 -1.59 -12.01 -29.97
C ALA A 197 -1.44 -13.48 -29.51
N SER A 198 -0.20 -13.89 -29.29
CA SER A 198 0.16 -15.19 -28.77
C SER A 198 -0.42 -15.40 -27.37
N MET A 199 -1.08 -16.53 -27.21
CA MET A 199 -1.59 -16.97 -25.92
C MET A 199 -0.60 -17.96 -25.34
N ALA A 200 0.03 -17.63 -24.21
CA ALA A 200 0.98 -18.52 -23.55
C ALA A 200 0.30 -19.86 -23.20
N THR A 201 1.00 -20.98 -23.42
CA THR A 201 0.52 -22.32 -23.04
C THR A 201 1.13 -22.83 -21.74
N SER A 202 2.23 -22.21 -21.32
CA SER A 202 2.95 -22.49 -20.10
C SER A 202 3.50 -21.20 -19.50
N VAL A 203 3.72 -21.22 -18.18
CA VAL A 203 4.22 -20.08 -17.41
C VAL A 203 5.41 -20.46 -16.54
N MET A 204 6.17 -19.45 -16.14
CA MET A 204 7.35 -19.55 -15.29
C MET A 204 7.37 -18.38 -14.29
N SER A 205 8.36 -18.41 -13.37
CA SER A 205 8.67 -17.25 -12.53
C SER A 205 9.03 -16.04 -13.39
N GLY A 206 8.37 -14.91 -13.12
CA GLY A 206 8.60 -13.68 -13.85
C GLY A 206 9.78 -12.87 -13.32
N ASP A 207 10.02 -11.74 -14.00
CA ASP A 207 11.05 -10.79 -13.66
C ASP A 207 10.75 -10.16 -12.29
N SER A 208 11.79 -9.86 -11.52
CA SER A 208 11.68 -9.47 -10.12
C SER A 208 12.64 -8.32 -9.80
N ALA A 209 12.20 -7.44 -8.91
CA ALA A 209 12.89 -6.22 -8.58
C ALA A 209 14.25 -6.53 -7.96
N THR A 210 15.29 -5.89 -8.48
CA THR A 210 16.60 -5.83 -7.86
C THR A 210 16.63 -4.83 -6.70
N ASP A 211 17.71 -4.79 -5.94
CA ASP A 211 17.91 -3.77 -4.91
C ASP A 211 17.88 -2.33 -5.47
N GLU A 212 18.26 -2.13 -6.74
CA GLU A 212 18.20 -0.84 -7.41
C GLU A 212 16.76 -0.47 -7.76
N ASP A 213 15.99 -1.42 -8.29
CA ASP A 213 14.57 -1.26 -8.57
C ASP A 213 13.79 -0.91 -7.29
N LEU A 214 14.05 -1.63 -6.19
CA LEU A 214 13.42 -1.36 -4.90
C LEU A 214 13.74 0.06 -4.38
N LYS A 215 14.96 0.59 -4.63
CA LYS A 215 15.29 1.99 -4.31
C LYS A 215 14.50 2.97 -5.19
N LEU A 216 14.34 2.68 -6.48
CA LEU A 216 13.55 3.49 -7.39
C LEU A 216 12.09 3.55 -6.92
N LEU A 217 11.46 2.39 -6.70
CA LEU A 217 10.07 2.26 -6.26
C LEU A 217 9.82 2.99 -4.93
N ASN A 218 10.67 2.77 -3.92
CA ASN A 218 10.55 3.44 -2.62
C ASN A 218 10.84 4.96 -2.68
N SER A 219 11.46 5.45 -3.75
CA SER A 219 11.66 6.88 -4.00
C SER A 219 10.57 7.51 -4.88
N GLY A 220 9.53 6.75 -5.23
CA GLY A 220 8.43 7.19 -6.10
C GLY A 220 8.78 7.24 -7.60
N LYS A 221 9.90 6.64 -8.00
CA LYS A 221 10.35 6.47 -9.39
C LYS A 221 9.86 5.13 -9.97
N THR A 222 10.11 4.95 -11.26
CA THR A 222 9.68 3.78 -12.03
C THR A 222 10.75 2.69 -12.01
N ALA A 223 10.35 1.43 -11.86
CA ALA A 223 11.16 0.25 -12.18
C ALA A 223 10.55 -0.51 -13.35
N SER A 224 11.37 -1.13 -14.20
CA SER A 224 10.92 -1.78 -15.43
C SER A 224 11.20 -3.28 -15.43
N PHE A 225 10.20 -4.06 -15.82
CA PHE A 225 10.22 -5.52 -15.87
C PHE A 225 9.93 -6.02 -17.28
N HIS A 226 10.41 -7.21 -17.63
CA HIS A 226 10.20 -7.80 -18.96
C HIS A 226 9.50 -9.15 -18.91
N MET A 227 8.67 -9.41 -19.93
CA MET A 227 7.98 -10.68 -20.14
C MET A 227 7.76 -10.92 -21.64
N LEU A 228 7.64 -12.16 -22.07
CA LEU A 228 7.12 -12.47 -23.41
C LEU A 228 5.66 -12.01 -23.55
N GLU A 229 5.16 -11.95 -24.79
CA GLU A 229 3.73 -11.70 -25.07
C GLU A 229 2.80 -12.67 -24.34
N ASN A 230 1.67 -12.15 -23.84
CA ASN A 230 0.61 -12.97 -23.26
C ASN A 230 -0.77 -12.37 -23.52
N CYS A 231 -1.43 -12.82 -24.58
CA CYS A 231 -2.74 -12.31 -24.98
C CYS A 231 -3.88 -13.26 -24.57
N GLN A 232 -4.20 -13.38 -23.28
CA GLN A 232 -5.23 -14.33 -22.81
C GLN A 232 -6.67 -13.93 -23.16
N GLY A 233 -6.90 -12.71 -23.65
CA GLY A 233 -8.19 -12.22 -24.13
C GLY A 233 -8.96 -11.35 -23.13
N VAL A 234 -10.14 -10.89 -23.55
CA VAL A 234 -11.14 -10.26 -22.67
C VAL A 234 -11.93 -11.37 -21.98
N LEU A 235 -11.55 -11.68 -20.74
CA LEU A 235 -12.12 -12.81 -20.01
C LEU A 235 -13.29 -12.41 -19.11
N LEU A 236 -13.41 -11.12 -18.76
CA LEU A 236 -14.49 -10.59 -17.92
C LEU A 236 -15.27 -9.46 -18.62
N PRO A 237 -15.90 -9.71 -19.78
CA PRO A 237 -16.44 -8.65 -20.66
C PRO A 237 -17.57 -7.81 -20.06
N SER A 238 -18.19 -8.25 -18.96
CA SER A 238 -19.23 -7.49 -18.24
C SER A 238 -18.70 -6.78 -16.99
N ASN A 239 -17.41 -6.94 -16.67
CA ASN A 239 -16.84 -6.37 -15.47
C ASN A 239 -16.48 -4.88 -15.67
N ASN A 240 -17.04 -4.03 -14.80
CA ASN A 240 -16.74 -2.60 -14.74
C ASN A 240 -16.13 -2.21 -13.38
N ASP A 241 -15.78 -3.18 -12.54
CA ASP A 241 -15.15 -2.96 -11.24
C ASP A 241 -13.79 -3.67 -11.19
N GLN A 242 -12.72 -2.90 -11.00
CA GLN A 242 -11.37 -3.44 -10.90
C GLN A 242 -11.21 -4.44 -9.74
N TRP A 243 -12.05 -4.38 -8.70
CA TRP A 243 -12.01 -5.31 -7.57
C TRP A 243 -12.46 -6.71 -7.93
N GLU A 244 -13.25 -6.85 -9.00
CA GLU A 244 -13.74 -8.13 -9.50
C GLU A 244 -12.77 -8.78 -10.50
N LYS A 245 -11.66 -8.13 -10.85
CA LYS A 245 -10.59 -8.72 -11.67
C LYS A 245 -9.67 -9.59 -10.79
N ILE A 246 -10.23 -10.70 -10.30
CA ILE A 246 -9.64 -11.65 -9.34
C ILE A 246 -9.72 -13.09 -9.87
N PRO A 247 -8.87 -14.03 -9.38
CA PRO A 247 -8.83 -15.40 -9.88
C PRO A 247 -10.19 -16.11 -9.89
N GLU A 248 -11.01 -15.86 -8.87
CA GLU A 248 -12.30 -16.52 -8.65
C GLU A 248 -13.33 -16.20 -9.75
N ASN A 249 -13.16 -15.07 -10.44
CA ASN A 249 -14.06 -14.65 -11.52
C ASN A 249 -13.54 -15.04 -12.91
N ILE A 250 -12.28 -15.47 -13.02
CA ILE A 250 -11.63 -15.83 -14.28
C ILE A 250 -12.05 -17.27 -14.66
N PRO A 251 -12.31 -17.58 -15.95
CA PRO A 251 -12.64 -18.94 -16.38
C PRO A 251 -11.61 -19.98 -15.96
N ASP A 252 -12.07 -21.13 -15.46
CA ASP A 252 -11.22 -22.20 -14.92
C ASP A 252 -9.98 -22.52 -15.78
N GLY A 253 -8.82 -22.48 -15.15
CA GLY A 253 -7.52 -22.73 -15.75
C GLY A 253 -6.86 -21.51 -16.39
N LYS A 254 -7.61 -20.47 -16.76
CA LYS A 254 -7.06 -19.23 -17.34
C LYS A 254 -6.35 -18.37 -16.30
N GLU A 255 -6.79 -18.40 -15.04
CA GLU A 255 -6.18 -17.67 -13.93
C GLU A 255 -4.71 -18.07 -13.71
N LYS A 256 -4.34 -19.29 -14.09
CA LYS A 256 -2.97 -19.81 -14.00
C LYS A 256 -2.07 -19.37 -15.15
N LEU A 257 -2.65 -18.86 -16.24
CA LEU A 257 -1.94 -18.41 -17.42
C LEU A 257 -1.88 -16.88 -17.54
N CYS A 258 -2.83 -16.16 -16.94
CA CYS A 258 -2.83 -14.71 -16.92
C CYS A 258 -1.69 -14.18 -16.04
N THR A 259 -0.87 -13.28 -16.61
CA THR A 259 0.24 -12.64 -15.89
C THR A 259 -0.28 -11.57 -14.94
N TYR A 260 0.27 -11.51 -13.73
CA TYR A 260 -0.06 -10.50 -12.72
C TYR A 260 1.19 -9.95 -12.05
N VAL A 261 1.05 -8.79 -11.42
CA VAL A 261 2.10 -8.19 -10.59
C VAL A 261 1.81 -8.53 -9.13
N GLU A 262 2.83 -8.92 -8.39
CA GLU A 262 2.80 -9.01 -6.92
C GLU A 262 3.80 -8.00 -6.33
N VAL A 263 3.31 -7.17 -5.39
CA VAL A 263 4.12 -6.22 -4.62
C VAL A 263 3.96 -6.54 -3.14
N SER A 264 5.05 -6.89 -2.48
CA SER A 264 5.11 -7.03 -1.02
C SER A 264 5.75 -5.80 -0.40
N ALA A 265 5.22 -5.36 0.73
CA ALA A 265 5.67 -4.19 1.46
C ALA A 265 5.56 -4.41 2.97
N GLU A 266 6.20 -3.52 3.72
CA GLU A 266 6.13 -3.42 5.18
C GLU A 266 5.50 -2.08 5.55
N LEU A 267 4.58 -2.07 6.52
CA LEU A 267 4.14 -0.87 7.22
C LEU A 267 4.93 -0.73 8.52
N ASP A 268 5.46 0.46 8.78
CA ASP A 268 6.31 0.74 9.95
C ASP A 268 5.54 1.25 11.18
N GLY A 269 4.22 1.29 11.10
CA GLY A 269 3.38 1.85 12.16
C GLY A 269 2.96 3.32 11.97
N SER A 270 3.45 4.03 10.96
CA SER A 270 3.07 5.45 10.78
C SER A 270 1.55 5.67 10.60
N VAL A 271 0.80 4.63 10.23
CA VAL A 271 -0.66 4.64 10.08
C VAL A 271 -1.41 3.87 11.18
N GLY A 272 -0.76 3.49 12.27
CA GLY A 272 -1.38 2.69 13.34
C GLY A 272 -1.37 1.18 13.10
N LEU A 273 -0.85 0.74 11.96
CA LEU A 273 -0.63 -0.66 11.59
C LEU A 273 0.85 -0.89 11.29
N GLU A 274 1.39 -2.00 11.78
CA GLU A 274 2.75 -2.47 11.49
C GLU A 274 2.72 -3.89 10.95
N GLY A 275 3.72 -4.25 10.14
CA GLY A 275 3.89 -5.60 9.60
C GLY A 275 3.78 -5.68 8.07
N PRO A 276 3.81 -6.90 7.52
CA PRO A 276 3.84 -7.10 6.08
C PRO A 276 2.44 -7.04 5.44
N VAL A 277 2.40 -6.51 4.22
CA VAL A 277 1.21 -6.44 3.36
C VAL A 277 1.59 -6.80 1.93
N THR A 278 0.72 -7.49 1.19
CA THR A 278 0.94 -7.85 -0.21
C THR A 278 -0.21 -7.42 -1.11
N TYR A 279 0.13 -6.78 -2.24
CA TYR A 279 -0.79 -6.32 -3.28
C TYR A 279 -0.62 -7.16 -4.54
N ARG A 280 -1.74 -7.50 -5.19
CA ARG A 280 -1.79 -8.26 -6.45
C ARG A 280 -2.77 -7.67 -7.44
N PHE A 281 -2.41 -7.67 -8.72
CA PHE A 281 -3.32 -7.29 -9.80
C PHE A 281 -2.89 -7.90 -11.14
N TYR A 282 -3.87 -8.40 -11.91
CA TYR A 282 -3.64 -8.91 -13.26
C TYR A 282 -3.35 -7.79 -14.26
N LEU A 283 -2.42 -8.08 -15.18
CA LEU A 283 -2.14 -7.21 -16.32
C LEU A 283 -3.24 -7.30 -17.39
N GLY A 284 -3.26 -6.32 -18.29
CA GLY A 284 -4.18 -6.25 -19.42
C GLY A 284 -4.22 -4.85 -20.04
N GLN A 285 -5.01 -4.69 -21.10
CA GLN A 285 -5.27 -3.39 -21.74
C GLN A 285 -6.18 -2.49 -20.89
N ASP A 286 -6.83 -3.03 -19.85
CA ASP A 286 -7.63 -2.30 -18.88
C ASP A 286 -7.49 -2.93 -17.47
N GLU A 287 -8.02 -2.24 -16.47
CA GLU A 287 -8.04 -2.68 -15.07
C GLU A 287 -9.21 -3.61 -14.70
N THR A 288 -10.13 -3.93 -15.63
CA THR A 288 -11.39 -4.64 -15.29
C THR A 288 -11.62 -5.96 -16.05
N SER A 289 -11.34 -6.03 -17.35
CA SER A 289 -11.87 -7.08 -18.24
C SER A 289 -10.84 -7.81 -19.09
N ASP A 290 -9.78 -7.13 -19.50
CA ASP A 290 -8.82 -7.58 -20.50
C ASP A 290 -7.56 -8.18 -19.84
N PHE A 291 -6.98 -9.23 -20.44
CA PHE A 291 -5.78 -9.90 -19.94
C PHE A 291 -4.68 -10.00 -21.01
N ASN A 292 -4.67 -9.05 -21.96
CA ASN A 292 -3.73 -9.00 -23.06
C ASN A 292 -2.53 -8.10 -22.76
N VAL A 293 -1.34 -8.66 -22.91
CA VAL A 293 -0.06 -7.96 -22.92
C VAL A 293 0.63 -8.25 -24.26
N PHE A 294 0.71 -7.23 -25.12
CA PHE A 294 1.23 -7.38 -26.48
C PHE A 294 2.75 -7.22 -26.54
N ARG A 295 3.42 -7.97 -27.43
CA ARG A 295 4.85 -7.80 -27.66
C ARG A 295 5.19 -6.42 -28.23
N ASN A 296 6.45 -6.02 -28.08
CA ASN A 296 7.00 -4.78 -28.56
C ASN A 296 6.20 -3.55 -28.10
N THR A 297 5.73 -3.59 -26.85
CA THR A 297 5.00 -2.50 -26.18
C THR A 297 5.66 -2.15 -24.86
N GLU A 298 5.34 -0.94 -24.39
CA GLU A 298 5.61 -0.48 -23.05
C GLU A 298 4.30 -0.22 -22.33
N ASN A 299 4.18 -0.71 -21.10
CA ASN A 299 2.96 -0.66 -20.33
C ASN A 299 3.25 0.06 -19.01
N ASP A 300 2.76 1.29 -18.87
CA ASP A 300 2.93 2.10 -17.67
C ASP A 300 1.83 1.82 -16.66
N ILE A 301 2.23 1.41 -15.47
CA ILE A 301 1.33 1.00 -14.39
C ILE A 301 1.66 1.80 -13.14
N THR A 302 0.64 2.40 -12.55
CA THR A 302 0.74 3.05 -11.23
C THR A 302 -0.13 2.32 -10.23
N LEU A 303 0.50 1.70 -9.22
CA LEU A 303 -0.21 1.20 -8.05
C LEU A 303 -0.44 2.37 -7.09
N ILE A 304 -1.72 2.72 -6.88
CA ILE A 304 -2.12 3.74 -5.91
C ILE A 304 -2.60 3.02 -4.66
N THR A 305 -1.89 3.23 -3.55
CA THR A 305 -2.31 2.68 -2.26
C THR A 305 -3.21 3.65 -1.52
N THR A 306 -4.24 3.16 -0.86
CA THR A 306 -5.16 3.96 -0.03
C THR A 306 -5.39 3.28 1.32
N GLU A 307 -5.71 4.06 2.35
CA GLU A 307 -6.06 3.52 3.68
C GLU A 307 -7.28 2.61 3.62
N ASP A 308 -8.36 3.01 2.91
CA ASP A 308 -9.57 2.19 2.75
C ASP A 308 -9.32 0.92 1.93
N GLY A 309 -8.24 0.88 1.13
CA GLY A 309 -7.80 -0.31 0.43
C GLY A 309 -7.36 -1.40 1.40
N LEU A 310 -6.70 -1.04 2.52
CA LEU A 310 -6.25 -2.01 3.52
C LEU A 310 -7.41 -2.74 4.20
N ASP A 311 -8.60 -2.14 4.27
CA ASP A 311 -9.79 -2.78 4.84
C ASP A 311 -10.44 -3.81 3.89
N LYS A 312 -10.07 -3.81 2.61
CA LYS A 312 -10.65 -4.66 1.55
C LYS A 312 -9.81 -5.92 1.32
N VAL A 313 -9.79 -6.79 2.33
CA VAL A 313 -9.08 -8.08 2.26
C VAL A 313 -9.66 -8.94 1.15
N SER A 314 -8.79 -9.33 0.21
CA SER A 314 -9.12 -10.16 -0.94
C SER A 314 -7.84 -10.77 -1.52
N TRP A 315 -7.92 -11.52 -2.62
CA TRP A 315 -6.71 -11.94 -3.33
C TRP A 315 -5.80 -10.76 -3.73
N LYS A 316 -6.41 -9.59 -4.02
CA LYS A 316 -5.69 -8.36 -4.40
C LYS A 316 -4.90 -7.76 -3.25
N ILE A 317 -5.35 -7.93 -2.00
CA ILE A 317 -4.70 -7.36 -0.82
C ILE A 317 -4.74 -8.37 0.32
N ASP A 318 -3.56 -8.89 0.65
CA ASP A 318 -3.34 -9.72 1.83
C ASP A 318 -2.69 -8.88 2.93
N ASN A 319 -3.44 -8.68 4.01
CA ASN A 319 -3.03 -7.94 5.20
C ASN A 319 -3.08 -8.81 6.46
N SER A 320 -3.19 -10.13 6.32
CA SER A 320 -3.47 -11.08 7.41
C SER A 320 -2.44 -11.06 8.54
N MET A 321 -1.25 -10.53 8.26
CA MET A 321 -0.13 -10.41 9.17
C MET A 321 0.09 -8.97 9.70
N LEU A 322 -0.75 -8.01 9.30
CA LEU A 322 -0.74 -6.67 9.88
C LEU A 322 -1.25 -6.71 11.33
N THR A 323 -0.59 -5.95 12.19
CA THR A 323 -0.98 -5.77 13.59
C THR A 323 -1.15 -4.30 13.90
N SER A 324 -2.12 -3.97 14.76
CA SER A 324 -2.20 -2.62 15.31
C SER A 324 -1.00 -2.35 16.22
N ILE A 325 -0.39 -1.18 16.10
CA ILE A 325 0.69 -0.78 17.00
C ILE A 325 0.15 -0.71 18.42
N SER A 326 0.87 -1.34 19.34
CA SER A 326 0.60 -1.21 20.76
C SER A 326 1.08 0.14 21.27
N VAL A 327 0.21 1.15 21.27
CA VAL A 327 0.46 2.35 22.07
C VAL A 327 0.24 1.95 23.53
N PRO A 328 1.21 2.18 24.44
CA PRO A 328 0.98 1.98 25.87
C PRO A 328 -0.16 2.90 26.34
N VAL A 329 -1.33 2.30 26.51
CA VAL A 329 -2.54 2.97 26.97
C VAL A 329 -2.81 2.54 28.40
N ILE A 330 -3.07 3.52 29.26
CA ILE A 330 -3.71 3.30 30.55
C ILE A 330 -5.15 3.80 30.44
N ALA A 331 -6.11 2.92 30.72
CA ALA A 331 -7.52 3.25 30.81
C ALA A 331 -8.01 3.04 32.24
N VAL A 332 -8.89 3.90 32.74
CA VAL A 332 -9.41 3.83 34.10
C VAL A 332 -10.94 3.82 34.09
N GLY A 333 -11.54 3.03 34.98
CA GLY A 333 -12.96 2.75 34.94
C GLY A 333 -13.62 2.52 36.30
N THR A 334 -14.77 1.88 36.25
CA THR A 334 -15.62 1.59 37.42
C THR A 334 -15.07 0.46 38.29
N ASP A 335 -15.60 0.34 39.51
CA ASP A 335 -15.32 -0.76 40.45
C ASP A 335 -13.83 -0.95 40.83
N GLY A 336 -13.06 0.14 40.72
CA GLY A 336 -11.64 0.18 41.04
C GLY A 336 -10.71 -0.37 39.95
N TYR A 337 -11.21 -0.63 38.74
CA TYR A 337 -10.41 -1.19 37.65
C TYR A 337 -9.61 -0.13 36.89
N ILE A 338 -8.35 -0.46 36.65
CA ILE A 338 -7.42 0.21 35.74
C ILE A 338 -6.95 -0.84 34.74
N PHE A 339 -6.78 -0.48 33.48
CA PHE A 339 -6.33 -1.36 32.42
C PHE A 339 -5.06 -0.80 31.80
N TYR A 340 -4.13 -1.68 31.46
CA TYR A 340 -2.96 -1.35 30.64
C TYR A 340 -2.92 -2.23 29.40
N THR A 341 -2.36 -1.73 28.30
CA THR A 341 -2.13 -2.53 27.09
C THR A 341 -0.91 -3.43 27.25
N GLY A 342 -1.11 -4.74 27.09
CA GLY A 342 -0.04 -5.73 27.03
C GLY A 342 0.78 -5.65 25.74
N SER A 343 1.83 -6.44 25.65
CA SER A 343 2.70 -6.52 24.46
C SER A 343 1.98 -7.01 23.20
N ASN A 344 0.84 -7.67 23.36
CA ASN A 344 -0.03 -8.15 22.28
C ASN A 344 -1.19 -7.19 21.97
N GLY A 345 -1.15 -5.95 22.48
CA GLY A 345 -2.20 -4.94 22.30
C GLY A 345 -3.48 -5.18 23.12
N LYS A 346 -3.58 -6.29 23.87
CA LYS A 346 -4.76 -6.60 24.69
C LYS A 346 -4.79 -5.78 25.97
N PHE A 347 -5.98 -5.36 26.40
CA PHE A 347 -6.16 -4.70 27.70
C PHE A 347 -6.11 -5.71 28.85
N ILE A 348 -5.22 -5.47 29.80
CA ILE A 348 -5.04 -6.29 31.00
C ILE A 348 -5.61 -5.53 32.20
N PRO A 349 -6.62 -6.08 32.92
CA PRO A 349 -7.20 -5.44 34.08
C PRO A 349 -6.30 -5.54 35.31
N VAL A 350 -6.25 -4.47 36.09
CA VAL A 350 -5.62 -4.35 37.40
C VAL A 350 -6.62 -3.71 38.35
N LYS A 351 -6.81 -4.32 39.53
CA LYS A 351 -7.67 -3.75 40.56
C LYS A 351 -6.83 -2.86 41.49
N ALA A 352 -7.13 -1.56 41.51
CA ALA A 352 -6.38 -0.54 42.24
C ALA A 352 -7.20 0.16 43.33
N GLY A 353 -8.25 -0.48 43.85
CA GLY A 353 -9.15 0.08 44.85
C GLY A 353 -10.56 -0.47 44.68
N SER A 354 -11.55 0.24 45.25
CA SER A 354 -12.98 -0.07 45.12
C SER A 354 -13.82 1.11 44.63
N GLU A 355 -13.22 2.29 44.48
CA GLU A 355 -13.89 3.50 44.00
C GLU A 355 -13.79 3.60 42.47
N ASP A 356 -14.74 4.29 41.85
CA ASP A 356 -14.66 4.57 40.41
C ASP A 356 -13.55 5.59 40.12
N TRP A 357 -12.75 5.29 39.11
CA TRP A 357 -11.76 6.20 38.56
C TRP A 357 -12.38 7.02 37.45
N ASN A 358 -12.18 8.34 37.45
CA ASN A 358 -12.77 9.25 36.49
C ASN A 358 -11.77 9.72 35.43
N CYS A 359 -10.49 9.84 35.79
CA CYS A 359 -9.46 10.37 34.91
C CYS A 359 -8.07 9.82 35.28
N VAL A 360 -7.14 9.84 34.32
CA VAL A 360 -5.75 9.48 34.52
C VAL A 360 -4.85 10.43 33.72
N ALA A 361 -3.71 10.80 34.30
CA ALA A 361 -2.69 11.61 33.65
C ALA A 361 -1.31 10.98 33.79
N TRP A 362 -0.46 11.20 32.78
CA TRP A 362 0.96 10.90 32.81
C TRP A 362 1.76 12.19 32.91
N GLY A 363 2.77 12.22 33.78
CA GLY A 363 3.72 13.32 33.87
C GLY A 363 4.75 13.07 34.97
N SER A 364 5.89 13.77 34.91
CA SER A 364 6.98 13.60 35.90
C SER A 364 7.37 12.12 36.16
N GLY A 365 7.31 11.29 35.10
CA GLY A 365 7.63 9.86 35.13
C GLY A 365 6.61 8.96 35.86
N LYS A 366 5.38 9.43 36.11
CA LYS A 366 4.35 8.69 36.84
C LYS A 366 2.95 8.87 36.25
N TYR A 367 2.16 7.81 36.32
CA TYR A 367 0.72 7.84 36.13
C TYR A 367 0.03 8.22 37.45
N VAL A 368 -1.01 9.05 37.35
CA VAL A 368 -1.89 9.41 38.46
C VAL A 368 -3.33 9.25 38.00
N ALA A 369 -4.05 8.32 38.61
CA ALA A 369 -5.49 8.12 38.43
C ALA A 369 -6.24 8.84 39.56
N ALA A 370 -7.34 9.50 39.24
CA ALA A 370 -8.17 10.24 40.18
C ALA A 370 -9.64 9.82 40.08
N GLY A 371 -10.29 9.65 41.22
CA GLY A 371 -11.63 9.05 41.33
C GLY A 371 -12.50 9.63 42.44
N ASN A 372 -13.56 8.90 42.78
CA ASN A 372 -14.56 9.32 43.76
C ASN A 372 -14.05 9.20 45.21
N LYS A 373 -14.72 9.91 46.14
CA LYS A 373 -14.44 9.88 47.60
C LYS A 373 -12.97 10.13 47.98
N GLY A 374 -12.30 11.01 47.23
CA GLY A 374 -10.91 11.36 47.45
C GLY A 374 -9.90 10.34 46.91
N ALA A 375 -10.33 9.30 46.20
CA ALA A 375 -9.45 8.27 45.69
C ALA A 375 -8.44 8.83 44.68
N ILE A 376 -7.16 8.59 44.94
CA ILE A 376 -6.05 8.78 44.00
C ILE A 376 -5.26 7.47 43.95
N ALA A 377 -4.75 7.09 42.80
CA ALA A 377 -3.76 6.03 42.68
C ALA A 377 -2.60 6.49 41.81
N CYS A 378 -1.39 6.02 42.10
CA CYS A 378 -0.21 6.36 41.31
C CYS A 378 0.60 5.11 40.92
N SER A 379 1.30 5.20 39.81
CA SER A 379 2.15 4.13 39.30
C SER A 379 3.31 4.70 38.46
N THR A 380 4.49 4.08 38.52
CA THR A 380 5.61 4.39 37.60
C THR A 380 5.64 3.50 36.38
N ASP A 381 4.95 2.35 36.42
CA ASP A 381 5.00 1.32 35.38
C ASP A 381 3.62 1.05 34.72
N GLY A 382 2.55 1.68 35.23
CA GLY A 382 1.17 1.47 34.76
C GLY A 382 0.57 0.12 35.16
N ILE A 383 1.35 -0.75 35.80
CA ILE A 383 0.98 -2.13 36.15
C ILE A 383 0.73 -2.23 37.66
N ARG A 384 1.61 -1.64 38.47
CA ARG A 384 1.55 -1.67 39.93
C ARG A 384 1.09 -0.31 40.43
N TRP A 385 -0.06 -0.29 41.09
CA TRP A 385 -0.70 0.93 41.56
C TRP A 385 -0.69 1.03 43.07
N ARG A 386 -0.39 2.22 43.57
CA ARG A 386 -0.49 2.57 44.99
C ARG A 386 -1.60 3.58 45.18
N SER A 387 -2.65 3.20 45.91
CA SER A 387 -3.77 4.07 46.23
C SER A 387 -3.46 4.94 47.45
N VAL A 388 -3.86 6.21 47.38
CA VAL A 388 -3.81 7.20 48.46
C VAL A 388 -5.15 7.93 48.51
N ASN A 389 -5.49 8.48 49.68
CA ASN A 389 -6.70 9.28 49.84
C ASN A 389 -6.32 10.77 49.92
N ALA A 390 -6.83 11.55 48.98
CA ALA A 390 -6.72 13.00 48.94
C ALA A 390 -8.01 13.65 49.45
N GLY A 391 -8.39 13.39 50.70
CA GLY A 391 -9.56 14.00 51.34
C GLY A 391 -10.90 13.42 50.84
N SER A 392 -11.88 14.29 50.60
CA SER A 392 -13.28 13.87 50.33
C SER A 392 -13.83 14.35 48.99
N GLY A 393 -12.97 14.87 48.10
CA GLY A 393 -13.40 15.36 46.78
C GLY A 393 -13.74 14.22 45.82
N ASN A 394 -14.79 14.39 45.01
CA ASN A 394 -15.01 13.53 43.84
C ASN A 394 -14.23 14.13 42.67
N TRP A 395 -13.03 13.60 42.42
CA TRP A 395 -12.11 14.12 41.40
C TRP A 395 -12.61 13.76 40.00
N LYS A 396 -12.79 14.75 39.11
CA LYS A 396 -13.27 14.54 37.74
C LYS A 396 -12.15 14.57 36.72
N SER A 397 -11.11 15.34 36.97
CA SER A 397 -10.00 15.50 36.04
C SER A 397 -8.70 15.71 36.81
N VAL A 398 -7.61 15.19 36.27
CA VAL A 398 -6.25 15.38 36.78
C VAL A 398 -5.33 15.74 35.63
N VAL A 399 -4.39 16.65 35.85
CA VAL A 399 -3.38 17.04 34.86
C VAL A 399 -2.00 17.10 35.51
N ALA A 400 -0.97 16.81 34.74
CA ALA A 400 0.41 17.09 35.11
C ALA A 400 0.88 18.38 34.41
N GLY A 401 1.56 19.24 35.16
CA GLY A 401 2.07 20.51 34.64
C GLY A 401 2.88 21.24 35.70
N LYS A 402 3.85 22.07 35.29
CA LYS A 402 4.73 22.79 36.23
C LYS A 402 5.34 21.87 37.32
N ASP A 403 5.81 20.69 36.91
CA ASP A 403 6.40 19.67 37.80
C ASP A 403 5.49 19.20 38.95
N MET A 404 4.17 19.31 38.80
CA MET A 404 3.19 18.86 39.78
C MET A 404 1.96 18.23 39.11
N PHE A 405 1.15 17.56 39.92
CA PHE A 405 -0.17 17.07 39.56
C PHE A 405 -1.24 17.95 40.21
N VAL A 406 -2.31 18.23 39.47
CA VAL A 406 -3.45 18.98 39.96
C VAL A 406 -4.74 18.25 39.60
N ALA A 407 -5.56 17.99 40.60
CA ALA A 407 -6.87 17.36 40.46
C ALA A 407 -7.99 18.39 40.71
N ALA A 408 -9.03 18.33 39.91
CA ALA A 408 -10.22 19.17 40.04
C ALA A 408 -11.46 18.28 40.16
N GLY A 409 -12.41 18.68 41.01
CA GLY A 409 -13.56 17.84 41.34
C GLY A 409 -14.83 18.59 41.73
N GLU A 410 -15.85 17.82 42.12
CA GLU A 410 -17.18 18.31 42.51
C GLU A 410 -17.13 19.22 43.75
N GLY A 411 -18.09 20.13 43.90
CA GLY A 411 -18.22 20.97 45.10
C GLY A 411 -17.03 21.91 45.35
N GLY A 412 -16.31 22.26 44.28
CA GLY A 412 -15.23 23.23 44.25
C GLY A 412 -13.87 22.71 44.69
N TRP A 413 -13.73 21.40 44.84
CA TRP A 413 -12.48 20.78 45.29
C TRP A 413 -11.37 20.92 44.25
N ILE A 414 -10.21 21.38 44.71
CA ILE A 414 -8.93 21.34 44.01
C ILE A 414 -7.93 20.60 44.91
N GLY A 415 -7.14 19.72 44.32
CA GLY A 415 -6.02 19.04 44.98
C GLY A 415 -4.74 19.25 44.19
N TYR A 416 -3.61 19.37 44.87
CA TYR A 416 -2.31 19.42 44.21
C TYR A 416 -1.27 18.55 44.92
N SER A 417 -0.31 18.02 44.16
CA SER A 417 0.77 17.18 44.65
C SER A 417 2.02 17.31 43.78
N TYR A 418 3.19 17.44 44.38
CA TYR A 418 4.47 17.45 43.64
C TYR A 418 4.98 16.06 43.28
N ASN A 419 4.51 15.02 43.96
CA ASN A 419 5.04 13.65 43.81
C ASN A 419 3.98 12.61 43.44
N GLY A 420 2.71 12.99 43.41
CA GLY A 420 1.56 12.13 43.11
C GLY A 420 1.04 11.33 44.31
N THR A 421 1.72 11.36 45.46
CA THR A 421 1.34 10.61 46.67
C THR A 421 0.92 11.50 47.83
N ASP A 422 1.53 12.68 47.98
CA ASP A 422 1.25 13.61 49.06
C ASP A 422 0.40 14.76 48.52
N TRP A 423 -0.88 14.78 48.89
CA TRP A 423 -1.86 15.70 48.35
C TRP A 423 -2.28 16.74 49.37
N GLN A 424 -2.35 17.99 48.93
CA GLN A 424 -3.02 19.08 49.64
C GLN A 424 -4.30 19.42 48.92
N THR A 425 -5.38 19.67 49.66
CA THR A 425 -6.70 19.92 49.09
C THR A 425 -7.31 21.20 49.62
N MET A 426 -8.09 21.86 48.78
CA MET A 426 -8.78 23.11 49.08
C MET A 426 -10.09 23.23 48.31
N LYS A 427 -10.97 24.13 48.75
CA LYS A 427 -12.15 24.53 48.00
C LYS A 427 -11.99 25.96 47.51
N ILE A 428 -12.21 26.18 46.21
CA ILE A 428 -12.11 27.52 45.61
C ILE A 428 -13.49 28.20 45.52
N ASN A 429 -14.56 27.42 45.33
CA ASN A 429 -15.96 27.88 45.36
C ASN A 429 -16.90 26.67 45.55
N SER A 430 -18.15 26.74 45.06
CA SER A 430 -19.11 25.63 45.08
C SER A 430 -19.41 25.03 43.70
N SER A 431 -18.57 25.28 42.69
CA SER A 431 -18.75 24.75 41.34
C SER A 431 -18.22 23.33 41.20
N ASP A 432 -18.84 22.50 40.37
CA ASP A 432 -18.31 21.20 40.00
C ASP A 432 -17.31 21.37 38.85
N TRP A 433 -16.02 21.18 39.13
CA TRP A 433 -14.97 21.27 38.11
C TRP A 433 -14.89 19.96 37.34
N ASN A 434 -15.17 20.01 36.04
CA ASN A 434 -15.24 18.83 35.18
C ASN A 434 -13.90 18.52 34.51
N SER A 435 -13.13 19.55 34.14
CA SER A 435 -11.89 19.39 33.38
C SER A 435 -10.83 20.39 33.83
N ILE A 436 -9.56 19.97 33.78
CA ILE A 436 -8.40 20.82 34.03
C ILE A 436 -7.35 20.62 32.93
N ALA A 437 -6.70 21.71 32.50
CA ALA A 437 -5.57 21.67 31.57
C ALA A 437 -4.43 22.56 32.06
N TYR A 438 -3.20 22.23 31.65
CA TYR A 438 -2.01 23.05 31.89
C TYR A 438 -1.36 23.45 30.57
N GLY A 439 -1.00 24.73 30.45
CA GLY A 439 -0.33 25.27 29.28
C GLY A 439 -0.09 26.77 29.42
N SER A 440 0.79 27.37 28.62
CA SER A 440 1.08 28.82 28.70
C SER A 440 1.40 29.29 30.14
N GLY A 441 1.99 28.40 30.97
CA GLY A 441 2.30 28.66 32.38
C GLY A 441 1.10 28.74 33.34
N LYS A 442 -0.09 28.29 32.95
CA LYS A 442 -1.31 28.32 33.78
C LYS A 442 -2.04 26.99 33.82
N PHE A 443 -2.68 26.73 34.95
CA PHE A 443 -3.77 25.78 35.09
C PHE A 443 -5.09 26.47 34.80
N VAL A 444 -5.94 25.83 34.01
CA VAL A 444 -7.29 26.30 33.67
C VAL A 444 -8.28 25.20 34.01
N VAL A 445 -9.33 25.53 34.76
CA VAL A 445 -10.43 24.64 35.09
C VAL A 445 -11.72 25.09 34.43
N THR A 446 -12.48 24.14 33.90
CA THR A 446 -13.85 24.35 33.41
C THR A 446 -14.81 23.44 34.16
N GLY A 447 -16.02 23.93 34.40
CA GLY A 447 -16.98 23.23 35.23
C GLY A 447 -18.35 23.87 35.21
N LYS A 448 -19.24 23.43 36.10
CA LYS A 448 -20.62 23.95 36.23
C LYS A 448 -20.89 24.51 37.63
N SER A 449 -21.67 25.57 37.69
CA SER A 449 -22.25 26.15 38.89
C SER A 449 -23.76 25.98 38.83
N GLY A 450 -24.31 25.12 39.68
CA GLY A 450 -25.72 24.71 39.62
C GLY A 450 -26.06 23.97 38.32
N ASN A 451 -27.34 24.01 37.92
CA ASN A 451 -27.85 23.18 36.82
C ASN A 451 -27.59 23.73 35.40
N TYR A 452 -27.26 25.01 35.25
CA TYR A 452 -27.29 25.67 33.92
C TYR A 452 -26.11 26.57 33.57
N TYR A 453 -25.24 26.94 34.52
CA TYR A 453 -24.20 27.94 34.28
C TYR A 453 -22.81 27.31 34.34
N GLY A 454 -22.04 27.39 33.26
CA GLY A 454 -20.62 27.05 33.28
C GLY A 454 -19.82 27.98 34.19
N SER A 455 -18.71 27.48 34.70
CA SER A 455 -17.72 28.20 35.49
C SER A 455 -16.33 27.97 34.89
N LEU A 456 -15.48 28.99 35.00
CA LEU A 456 -14.10 28.97 34.52
C LEU A 456 -13.21 29.52 35.64
N GLY A 457 -12.10 28.84 35.92
CA GLY A 457 -11.08 29.31 36.85
C GLY A 457 -9.68 29.14 36.29
N TYR A 458 -8.73 29.93 36.78
CA TYR A 458 -7.33 29.78 36.42
C TYR A 458 -6.39 30.05 37.60
N SER A 459 -5.20 29.47 37.53
CA SER A 459 -4.12 29.64 38.50
C SER A 459 -2.76 29.48 37.84
N THR A 460 -1.73 30.11 38.40
CA THR A 460 -0.32 29.92 37.96
C THR A 460 0.47 28.99 38.87
N ASP A 461 -0.08 28.65 40.05
CA ASP A 461 0.61 27.90 41.10
C ASP A 461 -0.24 26.76 41.70
N ALA A 462 -1.46 26.56 41.19
CA ALA A 462 -2.46 25.60 41.68
C ALA A 462 -2.93 25.83 43.13
N ILE A 463 -2.50 26.92 43.76
CA ILE A 463 -2.80 27.27 45.15
C ILE A 463 -3.73 28.49 45.18
N HIS A 464 -3.38 29.54 44.43
CA HIS A 464 -4.19 30.76 44.35
C HIS A 464 -4.99 30.74 43.05
N TRP A 465 -6.31 30.70 43.18
CA TRP A 465 -7.24 30.58 42.06
C TRP A 465 -8.06 31.84 41.86
N THR A 466 -8.25 32.22 40.60
CA THR A 466 -9.19 33.25 40.19
C THR A 466 -10.33 32.60 39.42
N VAL A 467 -11.56 32.77 39.89
CA VAL A 467 -12.77 32.32 39.20
C VAL A 467 -13.32 33.47 38.37
N SER A 468 -13.55 33.25 37.09
CA SER A 468 -14.10 34.24 36.18
C SER A 468 -15.56 34.54 36.51
N SER A 469 -15.91 35.83 36.58
CA SER A 469 -17.28 36.32 36.71
C SER A 469 -17.95 36.61 35.36
N ASN A 470 -17.24 36.38 34.25
CA ASN A 470 -17.76 36.67 32.91
C ASN A 470 -18.77 35.61 32.46
N THR A 471 -20.04 35.98 32.47
CA THR A 471 -21.17 35.10 32.11
C THR A 471 -21.12 34.60 30.66
N LYS A 472 -20.34 35.23 29.77
CA LYS A 472 -20.14 34.74 28.40
C LYS A 472 -19.53 33.35 28.34
N TYR A 473 -18.76 32.96 29.35
CA TYR A 473 -18.03 31.68 29.40
C TYR A 473 -18.85 30.52 29.97
N GLN A 474 -20.14 30.74 30.25
CA GLN A 474 -21.02 29.74 30.86
C GLN A 474 -21.33 28.51 29.96
N TYR A 475 -20.83 28.47 28.73
CA TYR A 475 -21.07 27.40 27.76
C TYR A 475 -19.82 26.58 27.42
N ILE A 476 -18.72 26.74 28.15
CA ILE A 476 -17.50 25.91 27.97
C ILE A 476 -17.20 25.15 29.26
N GLN A 477 -18.15 24.31 29.67
CA GLN A 477 -18.20 23.69 31.00
C GLN A 477 -17.75 22.23 31.04
N ASN A 478 -17.53 21.56 29.91
CA ASN A 478 -17.36 20.09 29.86
C ASN A 478 -15.89 19.68 29.83
N SER A 479 -15.11 20.24 28.90
CA SER A 479 -13.72 19.82 28.66
C SER A 479 -12.84 21.03 28.35
N VAL A 480 -11.57 20.95 28.73
CA VAL A 480 -10.53 21.91 28.33
C VAL A 480 -9.22 21.16 28.06
N ILE A 481 -8.53 21.54 26.98
CA ILE A 481 -7.23 21.02 26.58
C ILE A 481 -6.30 22.17 26.19
N TYR A 482 -4.99 21.97 26.29
CA TYR A 482 -3.99 22.89 25.76
C TYR A 482 -3.23 22.21 24.62
N GLY A 483 -3.09 22.91 23.50
CA GLY A 483 -2.44 22.41 22.30
C GLY A 483 -2.18 23.55 21.31
N ASN A 484 -1.21 23.40 20.41
CA ASN A 484 -0.90 24.41 19.39
C ASN A 484 -0.78 25.85 19.94
N GLY A 485 -0.22 26.01 21.15
CA GLY A 485 -0.05 27.31 21.80
C GLY A 485 -1.31 27.93 22.43
N MET A 486 -2.46 27.24 22.45
CA MET A 486 -3.71 27.77 22.99
C MET A 486 -4.50 26.76 23.83
N PHE A 487 -5.34 27.28 24.72
CA PHE A 487 -6.40 26.53 25.35
C PHE A 487 -7.62 26.44 24.43
N VAL A 488 -8.25 25.27 24.40
CA VAL A 488 -9.53 25.03 23.74
C VAL A 488 -10.45 24.36 24.75
N ALA A 489 -11.66 24.90 24.90
CA ALA A 489 -12.66 24.37 25.81
C ALA A 489 -13.97 24.12 25.08
N THR A 490 -14.72 23.11 25.51
CA THR A 490 -16.00 22.74 24.92
C THR A 490 -17.09 22.57 25.98
N GLY A 491 -18.33 22.65 25.53
CA GLY A 491 -19.48 22.56 26.39
C GLY A 491 -20.79 22.48 25.61
N LYS A 492 -21.84 23.04 26.21
CA LYS A 492 -23.18 23.07 25.60
C LYS A 492 -23.99 24.29 25.97
N ARG A 493 -24.97 24.59 25.12
CA ARG A 493 -26.08 25.53 25.36
C ARG A 493 -27.41 24.80 25.57
N SER A 494 -28.47 25.55 25.88
CA SER A 494 -29.86 25.09 25.90
C SER A 494 -30.19 24.30 24.62
N GLY A 495 -30.79 23.12 24.76
CA GLY A 495 -31.09 22.23 23.63
C GLY A 495 -29.95 21.28 23.23
N TYR A 496 -28.91 21.16 24.06
CA TYR A 496 -27.74 20.29 23.84
C TYR A 496 -26.90 20.65 22.61
N THR A 497 -27.02 21.87 22.08
CA THR A 497 -26.12 22.33 21.02
C THR A 497 -24.72 22.55 21.58
N GLY A 498 -23.72 21.97 20.93
CA GLY A 498 -22.32 22.10 21.32
C GLY A 498 -21.80 23.53 21.15
N THR A 499 -20.86 23.88 22.01
CA THR A 499 -20.21 25.19 22.06
C THR A 499 -18.72 24.98 22.29
N SER A 500 -17.91 25.92 21.82
CA SER A 500 -16.47 25.93 22.07
C SER A 500 -15.97 27.33 22.39
N GLY A 501 -14.77 27.41 22.92
CA GLY A 501 -14.02 28.65 23.05
C GLY A 501 -12.53 28.36 22.99
N CYS A 502 -11.75 29.34 22.54
CA CYS A 502 -10.30 29.26 22.54
C CYS A 502 -9.67 30.47 23.23
N SER A 503 -8.49 30.26 23.80
CA SER A 503 -7.77 31.29 24.55
C SER A 503 -6.26 31.04 24.56
N PRO A 504 -5.42 31.98 24.10
CA PRO A 504 -3.96 31.85 24.23
C PRO A 504 -3.44 31.92 25.67
N ASP A 505 -4.17 32.61 26.56
CA ASP A 505 -3.73 32.95 27.92
C ASP A 505 -4.53 32.24 29.04
N GLY A 506 -5.63 31.58 28.70
CA GLY A 506 -6.53 30.90 29.64
C GLY A 506 -7.47 31.85 30.41
N ILE A 507 -7.43 33.15 30.13
CA ILE A 507 -8.16 34.20 30.85
C ILE A 507 -9.21 34.83 29.94
N SER A 508 -8.80 35.23 28.74
CA SER A 508 -9.66 35.89 27.75
C SER A 508 -10.03 34.88 26.66
N TRP A 509 -11.33 34.57 26.56
CA TRP A 509 -11.83 33.54 25.66
C TRP A 509 -12.63 34.12 24.50
N GLU A 510 -12.30 33.68 23.30
CA GLU A 510 -13.09 33.87 22.09
C GLU A 510 -14.10 32.72 21.98
N MET A 511 -15.39 33.05 21.97
CA MET A 511 -16.46 32.06 22.09
C MET A 511 -17.07 31.74 20.72
N ASN A 512 -17.24 30.45 20.44
CA ASN A 512 -18.06 29.95 19.36
C ASN A 512 -19.35 29.32 19.94
N THR A 513 -20.48 29.98 19.69
CA THR A 513 -21.78 29.60 20.27
C THR A 513 -22.48 28.47 19.54
N ARG A 514 -21.89 27.95 18.45
CA ARG A 514 -22.40 26.78 17.74
C ARG A 514 -21.25 25.97 17.14
N THR A 515 -20.89 24.92 17.84
CA THR A 515 -19.90 23.93 17.43
C THR A 515 -20.63 22.60 17.37
N GLY A 516 -20.94 22.12 16.17
CA GLY A 516 -21.71 20.89 15.97
C GLY A 516 -23.19 20.99 16.35
N SER A 517 -23.82 19.82 16.39
CA SER A 517 -25.25 19.63 16.65
C SER A 517 -25.54 19.11 18.06
N VAL A 518 -24.54 18.53 18.73
CA VAL A 518 -24.67 17.89 20.05
C VAL A 518 -23.66 18.41 21.06
N GLU A 519 -23.87 18.09 22.33
CA GLU A 519 -22.94 18.42 23.41
C GLU A 519 -21.63 17.64 23.23
N HIS A 520 -20.51 18.31 23.48
CA HIS A 520 -19.19 17.68 23.44
C HIS A 520 -18.69 17.42 24.85
N THR A 521 -18.29 16.19 25.12
CA THR A 521 -17.92 15.66 26.43
C THR A 521 -16.42 15.58 26.63
N SER A 522 -15.64 15.43 25.55
CA SER A 522 -14.19 15.31 25.61
C SER A 522 -13.52 16.06 24.46
N THR A 523 -12.34 16.60 24.74
CA THR A 523 -11.42 17.19 23.75
C THR A 523 -10.06 16.52 23.82
N GLY A 524 -9.35 16.49 22.70
CA GLY A 524 -7.98 16.01 22.59
C GLY A 524 -7.19 16.88 21.61
N PHE A 525 -5.86 16.81 21.69
CA PHE A 525 -4.97 17.50 20.76
C PHE A 525 -3.78 16.60 20.42
N GLY A 526 -3.46 16.52 19.13
CA GLY A 526 -2.38 15.70 18.61
C GLY A 526 -2.12 16.01 17.14
N ASN A 527 -0.91 15.76 16.64
CA ASN A 527 -0.56 16.00 15.23
C ASN A 527 -1.04 17.36 14.66
N GLY A 528 -0.93 18.43 15.45
CA GLY A 528 -1.36 19.78 15.06
C GLY A 528 -2.87 20.01 14.97
N THR A 529 -3.70 19.03 15.35
CA THR A 529 -5.15 19.04 15.20
C THR A 529 -5.85 18.85 16.54
N PHE A 530 -6.84 19.71 16.84
CA PHE A 530 -7.79 19.50 17.92
C PHE A 530 -8.90 18.58 17.46
N ILE A 531 -9.36 17.74 18.38
CA ILE A 531 -10.52 16.89 18.20
C ILE A 531 -11.46 17.05 19.38
N THR A 532 -12.76 17.05 19.12
CA THR A 532 -13.79 17.02 20.14
C THR A 532 -14.82 15.96 19.79
N ALA A 533 -15.33 15.27 20.82
CA ALA A 533 -16.34 14.25 20.66
C ALA A 533 -17.51 14.47 21.62
N GLY A 534 -18.69 14.11 21.14
CA GLY A 534 -19.94 14.13 21.89
C GLY A 534 -20.63 12.77 21.84
N ARG A 535 -21.97 12.80 21.86
CA ARG A 535 -22.79 11.58 21.80
C ARG A 535 -22.53 10.74 20.54
N ASN A 536 -22.65 11.35 19.36
CA ASN A 536 -22.54 10.66 18.05
C ASN A 536 -21.79 11.49 17.00
N GLU A 537 -21.07 12.53 17.42
CA GLU A 537 -20.42 13.49 16.54
C GLU A 537 -18.98 13.69 16.98
N PHE A 538 -18.07 13.58 16.02
CA PHE A 538 -16.67 13.95 16.18
C PHE A 538 -16.42 15.15 15.26
N LEU A 539 -15.73 16.16 15.79
CA LEU A 539 -15.33 17.34 15.04
C LEU A 539 -13.82 17.55 15.19
N THR A 540 -13.18 18.06 14.14
CA THR A 540 -11.77 18.42 14.15
C THR A 540 -11.56 19.90 13.84
N SER A 541 -10.46 20.46 14.32
CA SER A 541 -10.09 21.84 14.09
C SER A 541 -8.57 22.02 14.17
N ALA A 542 -7.96 22.72 13.22
CA ALA A 542 -6.54 23.07 13.29
C ALA A 542 -6.28 24.31 14.17
N ASP A 543 -7.29 25.18 14.31
CA ASP A 543 -7.17 26.50 14.94
C ASP A 543 -7.98 26.64 16.24
N GLY A 544 -8.74 25.61 16.64
CA GLY A 544 -9.61 25.62 17.82
C GLY A 544 -10.88 26.47 17.65
N LYS A 545 -11.10 27.07 16.48
CA LYS A 545 -12.20 28.01 16.20
C LYS A 545 -13.18 27.45 15.18
N ASN A 546 -12.64 26.97 14.07
CA ASN A 546 -13.37 26.43 12.94
C ASN A 546 -13.38 24.91 13.03
N TRP A 547 -14.57 24.33 13.19
CA TRP A 547 -14.75 22.91 13.43
C TRP A 547 -15.44 22.24 12.25
N THR A 548 -14.87 21.12 11.81
CA THR A 548 -15.38 20.31 10.70
C THR A 548 -15.86 18.96 11.23
N SER A 549 -17.08 18.57 10.86
CA SER A 549 -17.59 17.23 11.22
C SER A 549 -16.91 16.16 10.38
N ILE A 550 -16.43 15.12 11.05
CA ILE A 550 -15.78 13.96 10.42
C ILE A 550 -16.68 12.71 10.45
N GLY A 551 -17.97 12.89 10.75
CA GLY A 551 -18.96 11.82 10.71
C GLY A 551 -19.30 11.24 12.09
N LYS A 552 -19.83 10.00 12.08
CA LYS A 552 -20.31 9.33 13.29
C LYS A 552 -19.16 8.75 14.08
N ALA A 553 -19.23 8.96 15.39
CA ALA A 553 -18.33 8.36 16.36
C ALA A 553 -18.34 6.82 16.28
N PRO A 554 -17.18 6.15 16.34
CA PRO A 554 -17.14 4.69 16.50
C PRO A 554 -17.52 4.26 17.92
N ALA A 555 -17.46 5.20 18.87
CA ALA A 555 -17.89 5.08 20.26
C ALA A 555 -19.10 5.97 20.53
N THR A 556 -20.23 5.41 20.96
CA THR A 556 -21.37 6.25 21.39
C THR A 556 -21.07 6.85 22.76
N ASP A 557 -21.40 8.13 22.97
CA ASP A 557 -21.08 8.88 24.20
C ASP A 557 -19.59 8.81 24.59
N CYS A 558 -18.72 9.36 23.74
CA CYS A 558 -17.29 9.45 24.00
C CYS A 558 -17.01 10.07 25.37
N LYS A 559 -16.19 9.42 26.20
CA LYS A 559 -15.85 9.83 27.56
C LYS A 559 -14.51 10.54 27.63
N CYS A 560 -13.52 10.06 26.88
CA CYS A 560 -12.17 10.58 26.92
C CYS A 560 -11.46 10.37 25.58
N ILE A 561 -10.57 11.30 25.23
CA ILE A 561 -9.68 11.22 24.07
C ILE A 561 -8.26 11.54 24.55
N ALA A 562 -7.29 10.69 24.18
CA ALA A 562 -5.87 10.92 24.39
C ALA A 562 -5.11 10.86 23.07
N TYR A 563 -3.90 11.40 23.06
CA TYR A 563 -2.98 11.32 21.93
C TYR A 563 -1.56 11.06 22.44
N GLY A 564 -0.87 10.08 21.83
CA GLY A 564 0.52 9.75 22.12
C GLY A 564 1.08 8.84 21.04
N ASN A 565 2.39 8.90 20.81
CA ASN A 565 3.08 8.11 19.77
C ASN A 565 2.41 8.15 18.39
N GLY A 566 1.91 9.31 17.96
CA GLY A 566 1.29 9.45 16.64
C GLY A 566 -0.19 9.07 16.54
N ILE A 567 -0.78 8.48 17.59
CA ILE A 567 -2.12 7.89 17.53
C ILE A 567 -3.07 8.56 18.53
N PHE A 568 -4.27 8.88 18.06
CA PHE A 568 -5.42 9.23 18.89
C PHE A 568 -6.09 7.97 19.40
N VAL A 569 -6.44 7.99 20.69
CA VAL A 569 -7.20 6.93 21.34
C VAL A 569 -8.45 7.55 21.95
N ALA A 570 -9.62 7.05 21.57
CA ALA A 570 -10.90 7.49 22.10
C ALA A 570 -11.58 6.34 22.81
N VAL A 571 -12.26 6.65 23.91
CA VAL A 571 -13.08 5.69 24.64
C VAL A 571 -14.49 6.19 24.81
N GLY A 572 -15.47 5.31 24.63
CA GLY A 572 -16.88 5.58 24.90
C GLY A 572 -17.63 4.32 25.28
N SER A 573 -18.96 4.38 25.19
CA SER A 573 -19.85 3.30 25.62
C SER A 573 -20.56 2.64 24.44
N LEU A 574 -20.92 1.37 24.62
CA LEU A 574 -21.86 0.59 23.82
C LEU A 574 -22.93 0.01 24.76
N SER A 575 -24.03 -0.52 24.21
CA SER A 575 -25.06 -1.21 25.01
C SER A 575 -24.52 -2.41 25.80
N SER A 576 -23.38 -2.97 25.41
CA SER A 576 -22.73 -4.14 26.02
C SER A 576 -21.47 -3.84 26.86
N GLY A 577 -20.99 -2.59 26.94
CA GLY A 577 -19.74 -2.27 27.64
C GLY A 577 -19.04 -1.01 27.15
N SER A 578 -17.72 -0.94 27.29
CA SER A 578 -16.90 0.17 26.78
C SER A 578 -16.22 -0.21 25.47
N VAL A 579 -16.06 0.77 24.58
CA VAL A 579 -15.33 0.62 23.31
C VAL A 579 -14.15 1.58 23.26
N ILE A 580 -13.00 1.06 22.84
CA ILE A 580 -11.78 1.82 22.61
C ILE A 580 -11.51 1.84 21.11
N CYS A 581 -11.17 3.00 20.58
CA CYS A 581 -10.93 3.22 19.17
C CYS A 581 -9.61 3.94 18.95
N TYR A 582 -8.93 3.63 17.86
CA TYR A 582 -7.64 4.20 17.47
C TYR A 582 -7.75 4.94 16.15
N SER A 583 -7.01 6.03 16.00
CA SER A 583 -6.90 6.77 14.74
C SER A 583 -5.57 7.50 14.65
N SER A 584 -4.83 7.34 13.55
CA SER A 584 -3.61 8.11 13.26
C SER A 584 -3.92 9.51 12.69
N ASP A 585 -5.07 9.66 12.03
CA ASP A 585 -5.38 10.81 11.17
C ASP A 585 -6.65 11.57 11.59
N THR A 586 -7.28 11.16 12.69
CA THR A 586 -8.59 11.59 13.22
C THR A 586 -9.80 11.22 12.38
N LYS A 587 -9.66 10.76 11.13
CA LYS A 587 -10.79 10.51 10.22
C LYS A 587 -11.16 9.03 10.21
N HIS A 588 -10.16 8.16 10.16
CA HIS A 588 -10.34 6.72 10.15
C HIS A 588 -10.11 6.18 11.56
N TRP A 589 -11.14 5.52 12.08
CA TRP A 589 -11.12 5.00 13.44
C TRP A 589 -11.35 3.51 13.45
N VAL A 590 -10.40 2.76 13.99
CA VAL A 590 -10.47 1.31 14.13
C VAL A 590 -10.82 0.98 15.57
N LYS A 591 -11.80 0.10 15.78
CA LYS A 591 -12.15 -0.40 17.12
C LYS A 591 -11.08 -1.39 17.57
N ALA A 592 -10.69 -1.33 18.85
CA ALA A 592 -9.89 -2.37 19.47
C ALA A 592 -10.59 -3.74 19.33
N SER A 593 -9.82 -4.79 19.04
CA SER A 593 -10.34 -6.16 18.87
C SER A 593 -10.91 -6.76 20.16
N ASP A 594 -10.42 -6.31 21.32
CA ASP A 594 -10.88 -6.73 22.64
C ASP A 594 -11.60 -5.57 23.35
N ASN A 595 -12.93 -5.57 23.30
CA ASN A 595 -13.73 -4.63 24.10
C ASN A 595 -13.66 -5.01 25.59
N ILE A 596 -13.80 -4.00 26.45
CA ILE A 596 -13.88 -4.21 27.90
C ILE A 596 -15.35 -4.43 28.26
N GLU A 597 -15.74 -5.69 28.45
CA GLU A 597 -17.11 -6.08 28.77
C GLU A 597 -17.43 -5.83 30.26
N GLY A 598 -18.64 -5.33 30.53
CA GLY A 598 -19.19 -5.20 31.88
C GLY A 598 -18.52 -4.15 32.78
N ILE A 599 -17.50 -3.41 32.31
CA ILE A 599 -16.82 -2.34 33.05
C ILE A 599 -16.89 -1.04 32.24
N GLY A 600 -17.31 0.04 32.89
CA GLY A 600 -17.34 1.38 32.30
C GLY A 600 -15.95 2.02 32.34
N ILE A 601 -15.42 2.48 31.21
CA ILE A 601 -14.18 3.27 31.14
C ILE A 601 -14.53 4.76 31.12
N ASN A 602 -13.91 5.51 32.03
CA ASN A 602 -14.17 6.93 32.21
C ASN A 602 -13.02 7.82 31.71
N GLY A 603 -11.77 7.34 31.77
CA GLY A 603 -10.59 8.12 31.39
C GLY A 603 -9.53 7.27 30.72
N ILE A 604 -8.70 7.90 29.88
CA ILE A 604 -7.61 7.25 29.16
C ILE A 604 -6.40 8.19 29.08
N CYS A 605 -5.19 7.64 29.15
CA CYS A 605 -3.97 8.36 28.83
C CYS A 605 -3.00 7.48 28.07
N THR A 606 -2.19 8.10 27.23
CA THR A 606 -1.08 7.51 26.51
C THR A 606 0.24 8.04 27.08
N MET A 607 1.32 7.27 26.95
CA MET A 607 2.65 7.85 27.11
C MET A 607 2.89 8.86 25.98
N GLN A 608 3.44 10.04 26.31
CA GLN A 608 3.80 11.08 25.35
C GLN A 608 5.16 10.81 24.71
#